data_AF-A0A6C8YX35-F1
#
_entry.id   AF-A0A6C8YX35-F1
#
_cell.length_a   1.000
_cell.length_b   1.000
_cell.length_c   1.000
_cell.angle_alpha   90.00
_cell.angle_beta   90.00
_cell.angle_gamma   90.00
#
_symmetry.space_group_name_H-M   'P 1'
#
loop_
_entity.id
_entity.type
_entity.pdbx_description
1 polymer ?
#
loop_
_entity_poly.entity_id
_entity_poly.type
_entity_poly.pdbx_seq_one_letter_code
_entity_poly.pdbx_strand_id
1 'polypeptide(L)'
;VVTEPVPAPVVVTPQPVVVQTPPPVAVVTQAPKVAPPANTMVVKVNPLLNPAAAVVQQYNYDGLAAINFNGTSNGGGNISINLVNDSIPVDVQRMGDELVIRLTGATIPSRLQKQMTVGN
;
A
#
# COMPACT_ATOMS: atom_id res chain seq x y z
N VAL A 1 -15.13 -23.15 -70.01
CA VAL A 1 -14.03 -23.17 -69.03
C VAL A 1 -14.64 -22.81 -67.69
N VAL A 2 -14.65 -23.78 -66.79
CA VAL A 2 -15.11 -23.65 -65.42
C VAL A 2 -14.04 -22.86 -64.69
N THR A 3 -14.39 -21.69 -64.15
CA THR A 3 -13.56 -20.98 -63.19
C THR A 3 -14.31 -20.95 -61.87
N GLU A 4 -13.99 -21.92 -61.04
CA GLU A 4 -14.36 -21.99 -59.63
C GLU A 4 -13.81 -20.76 -58.90
N PRO A 5 -14.59 -20.10 -58.03
CA PRO A 5 -14.05 -19.06 -57.18
C PRO A 5 -13.15 -19.69 -56.12
N VAL A 6 -11.86 -19.32 -56.16
CA VAL A 6 -10.87 -19.57 -55.11
C VAL A 6 -11.41 -19.06 -53.76
N PRO A 7 -11.45 -19.87 -52.70
CA PRO A 7 -11.92 -19.41 -51.39
C PRO A 7 -10.94 -18.38 -50.80
N ALA A 8 -11.46 -17.21 -50.43
CA ALA A 8 -10.74 -16.19 -49.68
C ALA A 8 -10.28 -16.73 -48.31
N PRO A 9 -9.14 -16.26 -47.76
CA PRO A 9 -8.68 -16.69 -46.45
C PRO A 9 -9.72 -16.31 -45.39
N VAL A 10 -10.15 -17.30 -44.60
CA VAL A 10 -11.05 -17.11 -43.47
C VAL A 10 -10.36 -16.23 -42.44
N VAL A 11 -10.84 -15.00 -42.27
CA VAL A 11 -10.48 -14.17 -41.12
C VAL A 11 -11.08 -14.84 -39.90
N VAL A 12 -10.23 -15.47 -39.08
CA VAL A 12 -10.62 -15.94 -37.75
C VAL A 12 -10.68 -14.72 -36.84
N THR A 13 -11.86 -14.12 -36.71
CA THR A 13 -12.15 -13.23 -35.59
C THR A 13 -12.18 -14.08 -34.32
N PRO A 14 -11.34 -13.81 -33.31
CA PRO A 14 -11.49 -14.49 -32.03
C PRO A 14 -12.86 -14.15 -31.44
N GLN A 15 -13.63 -15.17 -31.09
CA GLN A 15 -14.93 -15.01 -30.43
C GLN A 15 -14.72 -14.26 -29.11
N PRO A 16 -15.63 -13.36 -28.71
CA PRO A 16 -15.52 -12.67 -27.43
C PRO A 16 -15.51 -13.71 -26.30
N VAL A 17 -14.46 -13.68 -25.49
CA VAL A 17 -14.38 -14.49 -24.27
C VAL A 17 -15.54 -14.06 -23.37
N VAL A 18 -16.51 -14.95 -23.17
CA VAL A 18 -17.56 -14.75 -22.18
C VAL A 18 -16.88 -14.85 -20.82
N VAL A 19 -16.57 -13.70 -20.22
CA VAL A 19 -16.16 -13.63 -18.82
C VAL A 19 -17.37 -14.06 -18.01
N GLN A 20 -17.35 -15.30 -17.52
CA GLN A 20 -18.32 -15.77 -16.56
C GLN A 20 -18.17 -14.90 -15.31
N THR A 21 -19.14 -14.04 -15.06
CA THR A 21 -19.22 -13.30 -13.81
C THR A 21 -19.29 -14.32 -12.67
N PRO A 22 -18.49 -14.17 -11.60
CA PRO A 22 -18.66 -14.97 -10.40
C PRO A 22 -20.10 -14.85 -9.90
N PRO A 23 -20.70 -15.92 -9.36
CA PRO A 23 -22.05 -15.85 -8.82
C PRO A 23 -22.13 -14.77 -7.72
N PRO A 24 -23.25 -14.05 -7.60
CA PRO A 24 -23.42 -13.03 -6.59
C PRO A 24 -23.22 -13.64 -5.20
N VAL A 25 -22.30 -13.06 -4.43
CA VAL A 25 -22.08 -13.42 -3.02
C VAL A 25 -23.37 -13.07 -2.27
N ALA A 26 -24.02 -14.07 -1.69
CA ALA A 26 -25.20 -13.86 -0.87
C ALA A 26 -24.88 -12.93 0.30
N VAL A 27 -25.76 -11.96 0.54
CA VAL A 27 -25.69 -11.05 1.68
C VAL A 27 -25.63 -11.87 2.97
N VAL A 28 -24.52 -11.78 3.70
CA VAL A 28 -24.47 -12.25 5.07
C VAL A 28 -25.35 -11.31 5.88
N THR A 29 -26.59 -11.73 6.15
CA THR A 29 -27.42 -11.11 7.17
C THR A 29 -26.64 -11.18 8.49
N GLN A 30 -26.15 -10.04 8.96
CA GLN A 30 -25.54 -9.95 10.28
C GLN A 30 -26.56 -10.46 11.29
N ALA A 31 -26.19 -11.50 12.04
CA ALA A 31 -26.90 -11.86 13.26
C ALA A 31 -27.02 -10.61 14.16
N PRO A 32 -28.12 -10.45 14.91
CA PRO A 32 -28.36 -9.24 15.69
C PRO A 32 -27.15 -8.92 16.59
N LYS A 33 -26.64 -7.70 16.46
CA LYS A 33 -25.66 -7.10 17.38
C LYS A 33 -26.20 -7.29 18.80
N VAL A 34 -25.54 -8.13 19.59
CA VAL A 34 -25.85 -8.27 21.02
C VAL A 34 -25.77 -6.87 21.63
N ALA A 35 -26.93 -6.36 22.07
CA ALA A 35 -27.03 -5.04 22.66
C ALA A 35 -26.22 -5.03 23.97
N PRO A 36 -25.36 -4.03 24.20
CA PRO A 36 -24.72 -3.83 25.49
C PRO A 36 -25.79 -3.72 26.60
N PRO A 37 -25.53 -4.22 27.82
CA PRO A 37 -26.46 -4.14 28.94
C PRO A 37 -26.97 -2.70 29.13
N ALA A 38 -28.28 -2.53 29.36
CA ALA A 38 -28.98 -1.25 29.35
C ALA A 38 -28.49 -0.19 30.36
N ASN A 39 -27.49 -0.52 31.20
CA ASN A 39 -26.99 0.33 32.26
C ASN A 39 -25.45 0.33 32.31
N THR A 40 -24.76 0.51 31.18
CA THR A 40 -23.36 0.98 31.23
C THR A 40 -23.35 2.50 31.39
N MET A 41 -22.92 2.98 32.56
CA MET A 41 -22.68 4.41 32.76
C MET A 41 -21.53 4.85 31.85
N VAL A 42 -21.83 5.65 30.82
CA VAL A 42 -20.82 6.37 30.06
C VAL A 42 -20.37 7.55 30.91
N VAL A 43 -19.24 7.40 31.61
CA VAL A 43 -18.61 8.51 32.33
C VAL A 43 -17.85 9.35 31.31
N LYS A 44 -18.51 10.40 30.81
CA LYS A 44 -17.83 11.46 30.05
C LYS A 44 -17.01 12.28 31.04
N VAL A 45 -15.74 11.93 31.21
CA VAL A 45 -14.81 12.80 31.96
C VAL A 45 -14.68 14.12 31.20
N ASN A 46 -14.81 15.24 31.91
CA ASN A 46 -14.49 16.53 31.31
C ASN A 46 -12.96 16.58 31.15
N PRO A 47 -12.42 16.73 29.93
CA PRO A 47 -10.97 16.81 29.73
C PRO A 47 -10.33 18.02 30.44
N LEU A 48 -11.14 18.99 30.89
CA LEU A 48 -10.70 20.08 31.78
C LEU A 48 -10.39 19.61 33.23
N LEU A 49 -10.77 18.37 33.58
CA LEU A 49 -10.67 17.81 34.94
C LEU A 49 -9.71 16.61 35.06
N ASN A 50 -9.30 16.00 33.93
CA ASN A 50 -8.25 14.96 33.91
C ASN A 50 -7.39 15.06 32.64
N PRO A 51 -6.33 15.89 32.68
CA PRO A 51 -5.38 16.02 31.58
C PRO A 51 -4.64 14.71 31.21
N ALA A 52 -4.64 13.70 32.09
CA ALA A 52 -3.91 12.45 31.91
C ALA A 52 -4.68 11.38 31.12
N ALA A 53 -5.98 11.53 30.90
CA ALA A 53 -6.77 10.61 30.06
C ALA A 53 -6.69 10.96 28.57
N ALA A 54 -6.24 12.18 28.25
CA ALA A 54 -5.74 12.53 26.93
C ALA A 54 -4.28 12.06 26.83
N VAL A 55 -4.04 10.75 26.96
CA VAL A 55 -2.84 10.18 26.35
C VAL A 55 -3.08 10.33 24.86
N VAL A 56 -2.62 11.46 24.33
CA VAL A 56 -2.31 11.62 22.92
C VAL A 56 -1.53 10.37 22.58
N GLN A 57 -2.16 9.43 21.85
CA GLN A 57 -1.42 8.44 21.10
C GLN A 57 -0.50 9.29 20.23
N GLN A 58 0.72 9.50 20.72
CA GLN A 58 1.73 10.23 20.00
C GLN A 58 2.12 9.28 18.89
N TYR A 59 1.35 9.32 17.80
CA TYR A 59 1.72 8.73 16.54
C TYR A 59 3.07 9.34 16.24
N ASN A 60 4.14 8.59 16.45
CA ASN A 60 5.47 9.01 16.03
C ASN A 60 5.40 9.11 14.52
N TYR A 61 5.25 10.33 14.03
CA TYR A 61 5.25 10.64 12.61
C TYR A 61 6.65 10.52 12.01
N ASP A 62 7.69 10.40 12.83
CA ASP A 62 9.01 9.95 12.39
C ASP A 62 8.91 8.47 12.02
N GLY A 63 8.63 8.19 10.75
CA GLY A 63 8.44 6.83 10.26
C GLY A 63 9.73 6.12 9.86
N LEU A 64 10.87 6.80 9.90
CA LEU A 64 12.10 6.36 9.27
C LEU A 64 13.26 6.36 10.28
N ALA A 65 13.77 5.18 10.60
CA ALA A 65 14.86 5.01 11.55
C ALA A 65 16.23 5.25 10.89
N ALA A 66 16.45 4.75 9.68
CA ALA A 66 17.71 4.87 8.96
C ALA A 66 17.57 4.63 7.43
N ILE A 67 18.51 5.20 6.67
CA ILE A 67 18.73 4.87 5.24
C ILE A 67 20.23 4.61 5.05
N ASN A 68 20.54 3.43 4.51
CA ASN A 68 21.91 2.97 4.25
C ASN A 68 22.06 2.52 2.80
N PHE A 69 23.23 2.78 2.23
CA PHE A 69 23.63 2.25 0.93
C PHE A 69 24.88 1.40 1.13
N ASN A 70 24.85 0.19 0.58
CA ASN A 70 25.99 -0.73 0.54
C ASN A 70 26.31 -1.04 -0.92
N GLY A 71 27.37 -0.42 -1.43
CA GLY A 71 27.88 -0.67 -2.77
C GLY A 71 28.48 -2.06 -2.90
N THR A 72 28.42 -2.61 -4.10
CA THR A 72 29.07 -3.86 -4.49
C THR A 72 30.11 -3.56 -5.55
N SER A 73 31.19 -4.34 -5.61
CA SER A 73 32.30 -4.14 -6.55
C SER A 73 31.93 -4.29 -8.04
N ASN A 74 30.69 -4.70 -8.35
CA ASN A 74 30.21 -4.93 -9.71
C ASN A 74 29.36 -3.76 -10.25
N GLY A 75 29.46 -2.57 -9.64
CA GLY A 75 28.68 -1.40 -10.05
C GLY A 75 27.21 -1.40 -9.61
N GLY A 76 26.81 -2.34 -8.76
CA GLY A 76 25.49 -2.40 -8.11
C GLY A 76 25.56 -2.05 -6.62
N GLY A 77 24.42 -1.93 -5.96
CA GLY A 77 24.37 -1.71 -4.51
C GLY A 77 23.02 -2.03 -3.92
N ASN A 78 23.00 -2.28 -2.61
CA ASN A 78 21.78 -2.49 -1.85
C ASN A 78 21.42 -1.21 -1.09
N ILE A 79 20.16 -0.82 -1.16
CA ILE A 79 19.59 0.27 -0.36
C ILE A 79 18.77 -0.38 0.77
N SER A 80 19.15 -0.10 2.02
CA SER A 80 18.43 -0.57 3.20
C SER A 80 17.69 0.59 3.84
N ILE A 81 16.38 0.42 4.03
CA ILE A 81 15.48 1.42 4.60
C ILE A 81 14.87 0.82 5.86
N ASN A 82 15.21 1.38 7.00
CA ASN A 82 14.71 0.91 8.28
C ASN A 82 13.53 1.79 8.71
N LEU A 83 12.37 1.18 8.88
CA LEU A 83 11.17 1.83 9.38
C LEU A 83 11.14 1.75 10.91
N VAL A 84 10.50 2.71 11.57
CA VAL A 84 10.27 2.61 13.02
C VAL A 84 9.16 1.62 13.38
N ASN A 85 8.29 1.31 12.40
CA ASN A 85 7.17 0.40 12.53
C ASN A 85 6.88 -0.23 11.17
N ASP A 86 6.82 -1.56 11.10
CA ASP A 86 6.58 -2.32 9.87
C ASP A 86 5.18 -2.13 9.29
N SER A 87 4.26 -1.57 10.08
CA SER A 87 2.90 -1.23 9.64
C SER A 87 2.86 0.03 8.76
N ILE A 88 3.98 0.74 8.58
CA ILE A 88 4.05 1.93 7.73
C ILE A 88 3.91 1.50 6.26
N PRO A 89 2.91 2.01 5.53
CA PRO A 89 2.77 1.72 4.12
C PRO A 89 3.93 2.30 3.31
N VAL A 90 4.59 1.45 2.52
CA VAL A 90 5.67 1.82 1.60
C VAL A 90 5.27 1.46 0.18
N ASP A 91 5.41 2.42 -0.71
CA ASP A 91 5.25 2.25 -2.15
C ASP A 91 6.61 2.44 -2.84
N VAL A 92 6.94 1.55 -3.77
CA VAL A 92 8.23 1.56 -4.49
C VAL A 92 7.95 1.59 -5.98
N GLN A 93 8.47 2.61 -6.65
CA GLN A 93 8.25 2.84 -8.06
C GLN A 93 9.59 3.00 -8.77
N ARG A 94 9.75 2.35 -9.92
CA ARG A 94 10.89 2.59 -10.81
C ARG A 94 10.48 3.59 -11.89
N MET A 95 11.21 4.70 -11.95
CA MET A 95 10.99 5.80 -12.89
C MET A 95 12.20 5.90 -13.80
N GLY A 96 12.25 5.03 -14.83
CA GLY A 96 13.39 4.91 -15.73
C GLY A 96 14.64 4.45 -14.99
N ASP A 97 15.54 5.40 -14.73
CA ASP A 97 16.83 5.19 -14.05
C ASP A 97 16.77 5.47 -12.54
N GLU A 98 15.66 6.02 -12.04
CA GLU A 98 15.45 6.33 -10.63
C GLU A 98 14.55 5.30 -9.93
N LEU A 99 14.79 5.07 -8.64
CA LEU A 99 13.86 4.38 -7.74
C LEU A 99 13.28 5.41 -6.76
N VAL A 100 11.98 5.62 -6.85
CA VAL A 100 11.23 6.51 -5.95
C VAL A 100 10.50 5.66 -4.92
N ILE A 101 10.76 5.96 -3.65
CA ILE A 101 10.17 5.24 -2.52
C ILE A 101 9.33 6.23 -1.72
N ARG A 102 8.04 5.94 -1.58
CA ARG A 102 7.07 6.80 -0.90
C ARG A 102 6.60 6.13 0.37
N LEU A 103 6.75 6.82 1.50
CA LEU A 103 6.16 6.41 2.77
C LEU A 103 4.89 7.23 3.01
N THR A 104 3.77 6.57 3.29
CA THR A 104 2.48 7.26 3.54
C THR A 104 2.19 7.29 5.04
N GLY A 105 1.76 8.44 5.56
CA GLY A 105 1.50 8.60 6.99
C GLY A 105 2.77 8.71 7.85
N ALA A 106 3.93 8.84 7.21
CA ALA A 106 5.25 8.97 7.83
C ALA A 106 6.01 10.14 7.21
N THR A 107 6.70 10.91 8.05
CA THR A 107 7.59 12.00 7.66
C THR A 107 9.02 11.51 7.65
N ILE A 108 9.83 11.99 6.70
CA ILE A 108 11.27 11.75 6.66
C ILE A 108 11.97 12.77 7.57
N PRO A 109 12.65 12.33 8.65
CA PRO A 109 13.42 13.23 9.52
C PRO A 109 14.48 13.98 8.74
N SER A 110 14.68 15.26 9.05
CA SER A 110 15.69 16.10 8.40
C SER A 110 17.10 15.51 8.50
N ARG A 111 17.45 14.87 9.62
CA ARG A 111 18.74 14.19 9.82
C ARG A 111 19.01 13.04 8.84
N LEU A 112 17.96 12.48 8.23
CA LEU A 112 18.05 11.39 7.26
C LEU A 112 17.91 11.88 5.82
N GLN A 113 17.58 13.14 5.61
CA GLN A 113 17.56 13.77 4.29
C GLN A 113 19.01 14.04 3.88
N LYS A 114 19.60 13.10 3.14
CA LYS A 114 20.96 13.23 2.62
C LYS A 114 21.01 12.79 1.17
N GLN A 115 21.85 13.48 0.41
CA GLN A 115 22.32 13.00 -0.87
C GLN A 115 23.64 12.26 -0.64
N MET A 116 23.80 11.10 -1.26
CA MET A 116 25.04 10.33 -1.19
C MET A 116 25.52 10.10 -2.62
N THR A 117 26.76 10.49 -2.90
CA THR A 117 27.45 10.11 -4.13
C THR A 117 28.15 8.79 -3.88
N VAL A 118 27.79 7.77 -4.64
CA VAL A 118 28.39 6.44 -4.55
C VAL A 118 29.35 6.29 -5.74
N GLY A 119 30.63 6.07 -5.45
CA GLY A 119 31.65 5.89 -6.49
C GLY A 119 31.47 4.56 -7.22
N ASN A 120 31.89 4.52 -8.49
CA ASN A 120 31.97 3.28 -9.29
C ASN A 120 33.14 2.39 -8.84
#